data_AF-A0A932DSM1-F1
#
_entry.id   AF-A0A932DSM1-F1
#
_cell.length_a   1.000
_cell.length_b   1.000
_cell.length_c   1.000
_cell.angle_alpha   90.00
_cell.angle_beta   90.00
_cell.angle_gamma   90.00
#
_symmetry.space_group_name_H-M   'P 1'
#
loop_
_entity.id
_entity.type
_entity.pdbx_description
1 polymer ?
#
loop_
_entity_poly.entity_id
_entity_poly.type
_entity_poly.pdbx_seq_one_letter_code
_entity_poly.pdbx_strand_id
1 'polypeptide(L)' 'MAVLTINKSITKGEELVIIPRKEYEKLTFAKKTKTNLDKELLAALKEVKQGKIIGPFSSVKELKKSLEK' A
#
# COMPACT_ATOMS: atom_id res chain seq x y z
N MET A 1 -11.15 10.19 -33.28
CA MET A 1 -11.61 8.93 -32.65
C MET A 1 -10.42 7.97 -32.65
N ALA A 2 -9.88 7.64 -31.48
CA ALA A 2 -8.77 6.69 -31.39
C ALA A 2 -9.36 5.27 -31.26
N VAL A 3 -9.02 4.39 -32.19
CA VAL A 3 -9.43 2.98 -32.15
C VAL A 3 -8.26 2.20 -31.55
N LEU A 4 -8.49 1.55 -30.42
CA LEU A 4 -7.53 0.66 -29.79
C LEU A 4 -7.82 -0.77 -30.22
N THR A 5 -6.95 -1.34 -31.06
CA THR A 5 -7.04 -2.74 -31.45
C THR A 5 -6.29 -3.60 -30.45
N ILE A 6 -6.99 -4.50 -29.79
CA ILE A 6 -6.43 -5.36 -28.75
C ILE A 6 -6.30 -6.77 -29.30
N ASN A 7 -5.11 -7.36 -29.15
CA ASN A 7 -4.84 -8.70 -29.65
C ASN A 7 -5.64 -9.75 -28.85
N LYS A 8 -6.31 -10.67 -29.55
CA LYS A 8 -7.11 -11.76 -28.96
C LYS A 8 -6.29 -12.69 -28.06
N SER A 9 -4.96 -12.72 -28.21
CA SER A 9 -4.07 -13.47 -27.33
C SER A 9 -4.04 -12.96 -25.89
N ILE A 10 -4.30 -11.66 -25.68
CA ILE A 10 -4.31 -11.04 -24.35
C ILE A 10 -5.55 -11.45 -23.57
N THR A 11 -6.68 -11.65 -24.27
CA THR A 11 -7.98 -11.87 -23.65
C THR A 11 -8.25 -13.31 -23.21
N LYS A 12 -7.47 -14.33 -23.60
CA LYS A 12 -7.59 -15.74 -23.14
C LYS A 12 -9.03 -16.32 -22.96
N GLY A 13 -10.05 -15.75 -23.61
CA GLY A 13 -11.46 -16.13 -23.42
C GLY A 13 -12.20 -15.44 -22.25
N GLU A 14 -11.54 -14.53 -21.53
CA GLU A 14 -12.10 -13.74 -20.42
C GLU A 14 -12.43 -12.30 -20.86
N GLU A 15 -13.33 -11.65 -20.12
CA GLU A 15 -13.69 -10.25 -20.35
C GLU A 15 -12.52 -9.31 -20.03
N LEU A 16 -12.23 -8.40 -20.96
CA LEU A 16 -11.17 -7.41 -20.78
C LEU A 16 -11.72 -6.13 -20.14
N VAL A 17 -11.11 -5.73 -19.03
CA VAL A 17 -11.44 -4.47 -18.37
C VAL A 17 -10.32 -3.45 -18.64
N ILE A 18 -10.67 -2.36 -19.33
CA ILE A 18 -9.75 -1.24 -19.60
C ILE A 18 -9.96 -0.19 -18.51
N ILE A 19 -8.92 0.10 -17.74
CA ILE A 19 -8.94 1.14 -16.70
C ILE A 19 -7.79 2.13 -16.87
N PRO A 20 -7.96 3.38 -16.43
CA PRO A 20 -6.87 4.33 -16.33
C PRO A 20 -5.72 3.80 -15.47
N ARG A 21 -4.48 4.06 -15.91
CA ARG A 21 -3.26 3.64 -15.19
C ARG A 21 -3.29 3.98 -13.70
N LYS A 22 -3.74 5.19 -13.36
CA LYS A 22 -3.84 5.68 -11.98
C LYS A 22 -4.75 4.80 -11.10
N GLU A 23 -5.80 4.23 -11.67
CA GLU A 23 -6.73 3.35 -10.95
C GLU A 23 -6.14 1.94 -10.81
N TYR A 24 -5.49 1.43 -11.87
CA TYR A 24 -4.77 0.16 -11.82
C TYR A 24 -3.69 0.14 -10.73
N GLU A 25 -2.91 1.23 -10.62
CA GLU A 25 -1.86 1.37 -9.63
C GLU A 25 -2.42 1.38 -8.19
N LYS A 26 -3.56 2.04 -7.95
CA LYS A 26 -4.24 2.02 -6.64
C LYS A 26 -4.70 0.62 -6.24
N LEU A 27 -5.33 -0.11 -7.17
CA LEU A 27 -5.79 -1.49 -6.92
C LEU A 27 -4.61 -2.44 -6.63
N THR A 28 -3.51 -2.28 -7.38
CA THR A 28 -2.29 -3.06 -7.19
C THR A 28 -1.62 -2.73 -5.86
N PHE A 29 -1.58 -1.45 -5.49
CA PHE A 29 -1.02 -0.98 -4.21
C PHE A 29 -1.82 -1.54 -3.03
N ALA A 30 -3.15 -1.45 -3.07
CA ALA A 30 -4.03 -1.98 -2.02
C ALA A 30 -3.89 -3.50 -1.82
N LYS A 31 -3.54 -4.25 -2.89
CA LYS A 31 -3.27 -5.70 -2.81
C LYS A 31 -1.91 -5.99 -2.18
N LYS A 32 -0.89 -5.17 -2.43
CA LYS A 32 0.47 -5.36 -1.89
C LYS A 32 0.60 -4.97 -0.41
N THR A 33 -0.15 -3.98 0.06
CA THR A 33 -0.07 -3.53 1.46
C THR A 33 -0.76 -4.49 2.43
N LYS A 34 -1.83 -5.18 1.99
CA LYS A 34 -2.65 -6.05 2.85
C LYS A 34 -1.98 -7.33 3.35
N THR A 35 -0.93 -7.83 2.69
CA THR A 35 -0.54 -9.22 2.90
C THR A 35 0.45 -9.46 4.05
N ASN A 36 1.34 -8.51 4.37
CA ASN A 36 2.35 -8.75 5.44
C ASN A 36 2.63 -7.53 6.34
N LEU A 37 2.63 -6.31 5.81
CA LEU A 37 2.90 -5.12 6.65
C LEU A 37 1.79 -4.84 7.66
N ASP A 38 0.52 -5.12 7.31
CA ASP A 38 -0.62 -4.72 8.13
C ASP A 38 -0.67 -5.41 9.50
N LYS A 39 -0.21 -6.66 9.64
CA LYS A 39 -0.33 -7.38 10.94
C LYS A 39 0.61 -6.82 12.00
N GLU A 40 1.89 -6.68 11.67
CA GLU A 40 2.88 -6.12 12.59
C GLU A 40 2.64 -4.64 12.84
N LEU A 41 2.28 -3.88 11.80
CA LEU A 41 1.96 -2.47 11.96
C LEU A 41 0.72 -2.25 12.82
N LEU A 42 -0.34 -3.06 12.65
CA LEU A 42 -1.53 -2.99 13.50
C LEU A 42 -1.24 -3.39 14.93
N ALA A 43 -0.38 -4.40 15.16
CA ALA A 43 0.06 -4.79 16.49
C ALA A 43 0.84 -3.64 17.17
N ALA A 44 1.81 -3.05 16.48
CA ALA A 44 2.58 -1.92 16.96
C ALA A 44 1.69 -0.69 17.24
N LEU A 45 0.75 -0.36 16.34
CA LEU A 45 -0.21 0.72 16.55
C LEU A 45 -1.13 0.46 17.75
N LYS A 46 -1.49 -0.80 18.00
CA LYS A 46 -2.29 -1.20 19.17
C LYS A 46 -1.50 -1.06 20.46
N GLU A 47 -0.22 -1.44 20.47
CA GLU A 47 0.68 -1.25 21.61
C GLU A 47 0.91 0.22 21.94
N VAL A 48 1.14 1.06 20.93
CA VAL A 48 1.25 2.52 21.08
C VAL A 48 -0.04 3.10 21.67
N LYS A 49 -1.22 2.68 21.18
CA LYS A 49 -2.52 3.10 21.74
C LYS A 49 -2.74 2.63 23.18
N GLN A 50 -2.15 1.51 23.58
CA GLN A 50 -2.20 1.00 24.94
C GLN A 50 -1.16 1.65 25.87
N GLY A 51 -0.39 2.62 25.38
CA GLY A 51 0.67 3.29 26.15
C GLY A 51 1.92 2.43 26.34
N LYS A 52 2.01 1.28 25.67
CA LYS A 52 3.22 0.46 25.62
C LYS A 52 4.12 1.02 24.52
N ILE A 53 4.78 2.14 24.82
CA ILE A 53 5.80 2.70 23.93
C ILE A 53 7.06 1.85 24.11
N ILE A 54 7.25 0.88 23.23
CA ILE A 54 8.45 0.03 23.21
C ILE A 54 9.36 0.60 22.11
N GLY A 55 10.32 1.45 22.50
CA GLY A 55 11.28 2.02 21.57
C GLY A 55 12.15 3.12 22.19
N PRO A 56 13.25 3.51 21.52
CA PRO A 56 14.21 4.49 22.03
C PRO A 56 13.68 5.92 22.07
N PHE A 57 12.46 6.16 21.57
CA PHE A 57 11.84 7.48 21.49
C PHE A 57 10.47 7.46 22.17
N SER A 58 10.23 8.48 22.98
CA SER A 58 8.97 8.67 23.71
C SER A 58 7.92 9.44 22.89
N SER A 59 8.36 10.14 21.83
CA SER A 59 7.50 10.96 20.99
C SER A 59 7.95 10.96 19.53
N VAL A 60 6.99 11.17 18.63
CA VAL A 60 7.22 11.38 17.18
C VAL A 60 8.19 12.55 16.93
N LYS A 61 8.21 13.55 17.82
CA LYS A 61 9.11 14.71 17.73
C LYS A 61 10.58 14.33 17.94
N GLU A 62 10.85 13.40 18.84
CA GLU A 62 12.21 12.88 19.11
C GLU A 62 12.70 12.03 17.94
N LEU A 63 11.82 11.18 17.39
CA LEU A 63 12.11 10.40 16.19
C LEU A 63 12.49 11.29 15.01
N LYS A 64 11.71 12.35 14.74
CA LYS A 64 12.02 13.30 13.65
C LYS A 64 13.40 13.93 13.82
N LYS A 65 13.71 14.38 15.04
CA LYS A 65 15.02 15.00 15.35
C LYS A 65 16.18 14.03 15.14
N SER A 66 15.97 12.72 15.34
CA SER A 66 17.00 11.70 15.09
C SER A 66 17.21 11.38 13.61
N LEU A 67 16.21 11.63 12.75
CA LEU A 67 16.25 11.34 11.31
C LEU A 67 16.74 12.52 10.46
N GLU A 68 16.73 13.74 11.00
CA GLU A 68 17.25 14.95 10.35
C GLU A 68 18.78 15.09 10.43
N LYS A 69 19.50 14.00 10.75
CA LYS A 69 20.96 13.94 10.88
C LYS A 69 21.56 13.11 9.75
#